data_AF-A0A1M4DZD9-F1
#
_entry.id   AF-A0A1M4DZD9-F1
#
_cell.length_a   1.000
_cell.length_b   1.000
_cell.length_c   1.000
_cell.angle_alpha   90.00
_cell.angle_beta   90.00
_cell.angle_gamma   90.00
#
_symmetry.space_group_name_H-M   'P 1'
#
loop_
_entity.id
_entity.type
_entity.pdbx_description
1 polymer ?
#
loop_
_entity_poly.entity_id
_entity_poly.type
_entity_poly.pdbx_seq_one_letter_code
_entity_poly.pdbx_strand_id
1 'polypeptide(L)'
;MQSRITALDALRGFALCGILVANVRPIANVDAELLNTAVGEAWPGYLVDQRFFPIFSLLFGVGFSLMLKTAAARTDRPRLVLLRRLLVLLAIGLLHMMLLWRGDILTIYAVVGLVVLLPSTWLPRWAVVVLAGVLLVAPLAFDMNGVVLVPALFLLGSLLTRYGVTERLDRITWWPATLVFAVLAVPAAWAQSNQVPAAFAVAGLLTAGAYVCGMLALLRTPLGRALQAVFAPLGRMALTNYLSATVLVLLIGWLLGGAPGTWSETTVLLIAAGILVVQRGFSGLWLRHFRYGPVEWLWRWATWLRRPSNAYSSPSSPRGLVQ
;
A
#
# COMPACT_ATOMS: atom_id res chain seq x y z
N MET A 1 -15.12 -9.10 18.21
CA MET A 1 -14.53 -9.10 16.85
C MET A 1 -14.30 -7.66 16.44
N GLN A 2 -13.06 -7.18 16.29
CA GLN A 2 -12.83 -5.85 15.73
C GLN A 2 -13.42 -5.80 14.32
N SER A 3 -14.34 -4.87 14.06
CA SER A 3 -14.89 -4.64 12.73
C SER A 3 -13.71 -4.37 11.79
N ARG A 4 -13.56 -5.22 10.76
CA ARG A 4 -12.61 -4.93 9.68
C ARG A 4 -13.05 -3.61 9.06
N ILE A 5 -12.12 -2.68 8.91
CA ILE A 5 -12.41 -1.38 8.29
C ILE A 5 -12.39 -1.59 6.78
N THR A 6 -13.53 -1.95 6.20
CA THR A 6 -13.68 -2.27 4.77
C THR A 6 -13.16 -1.14 3.87
N ALA A 7 -13.26 0.11 4.31
CA ALA A 7 -12.70 1.26 3.60
C ALA A 7 -11.18 1.20 3.44
N LEU A 8 -10.44 0.71 4.44
CA LEU A 8 -8.99 0.54 4.33
C LEU A 8 -8.62 -0.58 3.36
N ASP A 9 -9.42 -1.66 3.32
CA ASP A 9 -9.21 -2.75 2.37
C ASP A 9 -9.45 -2.26 0.93
N ALA A 10 -10.51 -1.47 0.70
CA ALA A 10 -10.76 -0.85 -0.61
C ALA A 10 -9.65 0.13 -1.03
N LEU A 11 -9.19 1.00 -0.12
CA LEU A 11 -8.08 1.92 -0.38
C LEU A 11 -6.78 1.19 -0.74
N ARG A 12 -6.46 0.08 -0.05
CA ARG A 12 -5.29 -0.75 -0.38
C ARG A 12 -5.42 -1.37 -1.77
N GLY A 13 -6.59 -1.90 -2.11
CA GLY A 13 -6.85 -2.48 -3.42
C GLY A 13 -6.73 -1.45 -4.53
N PHE A 14 -7.29 -0.26 -4.33
CA PHE A 14 -7.15 0.87 -5.25
C PHE A 14 -5.69 1.29 -5.44
N ALA A 15 -4.94 1.43 -4.34
CA ALA A 15 -3.51 1.74 -4.40
C ALA A 15 -2.70 0.69 -5.15
N LEU A 16 -3.03 -0.59 -4.95
CA LEU A 16 -2.37 -1.70 -5.63
C LEU A 16 -2.58 -1.65 -7.16
N CYS A 17 -3.78 -1.29 -7.63
CA CYS A 17 -4.04 -1.13 -9.05
C CYS A 17 -3.13 -0.09 -9.69
N GLY A 18 -2.99 1.08 -9.05
CA GLY A 18 -2.11 2.14 -9.55
C GLY A 18 -0.63 1.77 -9.48
N ILE A 19 -0.20 1.10 -8.40
CA ILE A 19 1.17 0.59 -8.28
C ILE A 19 1.49 -0.40 -9.39
N LEU A 20 0.57 -1.31 -9.73
CA LEU A 20 0.80 -2.27 -10.81
C LEU A 20 1.04 -1.56 -12.14
N VAL A 21 0.20 -0.59 -12.51
CA VAL A 21 0.34 0.16 -13.77
C VAL A 21 1.73 0.79 -13.87
N ALA A 22 2.21 1.43 -12.79
CA ALA A 22 3.56 2.02 -12.75
C ALA A 22 4.69 1.00 -12.85
N ASN A 23 4.45 -0.26 -12.48
CA ASN A 23 5.49 -1.28 -12.36
C ASN A 23 5.50 -2.31 -13.51
N VAL A 24 4.52 -2.32 -14.42
CA VAL A 24 4.52 -3.26 -15.56
C VAL A 24 5.77 -3.10 -16.41
N ARG A 25 6.08 -1.88 -16.88
CA ARG A 25 7.23 -1.62 -17.75
C ARG A 25 8.58 -1.87 -17.02
N PRO A 26 8.82 -1.33 -15.81
CA PRO A 26 10.07 -1.57 -15.08
C PRO A 26 10.31 -3.03 -14.69
N ILE A 27 9.26 -3.80 -14.34
CA ILE A 27 9.43 -5.21 -13.98
C ILE A 27 9.69 -6.07 -15.23
N ALA A 28 9.01 -5.80 -16.35
CA ALA A 28 9.21 -6.57 -17.56
C ALA A 28 10.60 -6.37 -18.18
N ASN A 29 11.21 -5.19 -17.99
CA ASN A 29 12.50 -4.85 -18.56
C ASN A 29 13.68 -5.33 -17.67
N VAL A 30 13.94 -6.63 -17.67
CA VAL A 30 14.93 -7.28 -16.79
C VAL A 30 16.38 -6.89 -17.13
N ASP A 31 16.67 -6.61 -18.41
CA ASP A 31 18.01 -6.36 -18.94
C ASP A 31 18.40 -4.87 -19.03
N ALA A 32 17.48 -3.94 -18.74
CA ALA A 32 17.82 -2.52 -18.71
C ALA A 32 18.80 -2.26 -17.56
N GLU A 33 20.04 -2.00 -17.96
CA GLU A 33 21.21 -1.75 -17.12
C GLU A 33 20.92 -0.77 -15.98
N LEU A 34 21.52 -1.05 -14.83
CA LEU A 34 21.39 -0.40 -13.51
C LEU A 34 21.80 1.09 -13.46
N LEU A 35 21.89 1.78 -14.58
CA LEU A 35 22.32 3.17 -14.68
C LEU A 35 21.42 3.87 -15.72
N ASN A 36 20.62 4.85 -15.26
CA ASN A 36 19.82 5.78 -16.09
C ASN A 36 18.56 5.26 -16.79
N THR A 37 17.58 4.80 -16.01
CA THR A 37 16.22 5.33 -16.21
C THR A 37 15.72 5.90 -14.90
N ALA A 38 16.31 7.06 -14.56
CA ALA A 38 15.66 8.02 -13.72
C ALA A 38 14.22 8.22 -14.21
N VAL A 39 13.31 8.28 -13.26
CA VAL A 39 12.03 8.97 -13.36
C VAL A 39 12.14 10.14 -14.35
N GLY A 40 11.63 9.99 -15.56
CA GLY A 40 11.75 11.02 -16.58
C GLY A 40 11.41 10.51 -17.98
N GLU A 41 10.44 11.16 -18.60
CA GLU A 41 10.20 11.16 -20.05
C GLU A 41 9.50 9.94 -20.68
N ALA A 42 8.32 9.58 -20.15
CA ALA A 42 7.21 9.11 -20.99
C ALA A 42 5.88 9.40 -20.28
N TRP A 43 4.81 9.56 -21.06
CA TRP A 43 3.52 10.14 -20.68
C TRP A 43 2.59 9.30 -19.74
N PRO A 44 3.03 8.29 -18.96
CA PRO A 44 2.37 7.97 -17.68
C PRO A 44 2.97 8.72 -16.49
N GLY A 45 4.15 9.34 -16.66
CA GLY A 45 4.94 9.97 -15.60
C GLY A 45 4.20 11.03 -14.78
N TYR A 46 3.17 11.64 -15.37
CA TYR A 46 2.36 12.64 -14.71
C TYR A 46 1.12 12.07 -14.00
N LEU A 47 0.53 10.95 -14.42
CA LEU A 47 -0.77 10.48 -13.90
C LEU A 47 -0.69 9.30 -12.93
N VAL A 48 0.38 8.51 -12.96
CA VAL A 48 0.48 7.27 -12.16
C VAL A 48 1.79 7.23 -11.37
N ASP A 49 2.89 7.68 -11.96
CA ASP A 49 4.20 7.61 -11.32
C ASP A 49 4.26 8.53 -10.08
N GLN A 50 4.55 7.91 -8.94
CA GLN A 50 4.60 8.49 -7.59
C GLN A 50 3.29 8.96 -6.93
N ARG A 51 2.11 8.75 -7.52
CA ARG A 51 0.82 9.14 -6.88
C ARG A 51 0.24 8.07 -5.98
N PHE A 52 0.45 6.80 -6.30
CA PHE A 52 -0.12 5.67 -5.56
C PHE A 52 0.80 5.15 -4.44
N PHE A 53 2.10 5.38 -4.60
CA PHE A 53 3.09 5.03 -3.61
C PHE A 53 2.86 5.70 -2.24
N PRO A 54 2.54 7.03 -2.17
CA PRO A 54 2.23 7.66 -0.90
C PRO A 54 1.03 7.07 -0.18
N ILE A 55 0.01 6.66 -0.95
CA ILE A 55 -1.20 6.01 -0.41
C ILE A 55 -0.82 4.70 0.27
N PHE A 56 -0.06 3.85 -0.42
CA PHE A 56 0.35 2.56 0.15
C PHE A 56 1.28 2.75 1.36
N SER A 57 2.17 3.75 1.33
CA SER A 57 3.02 4.11 2.46
C SER A 57 2.22 4.53 3.70
N LEU A 58 1.26 5.44 3.52
CA LEU A 58 0.37 5.90 4.57
C LEU A 58 -0.43 4.73 5.17
N LEU A 59 -0.99 3.86 4.32
CA LEU A 59 -1.78 2.70 4.72
C LEU A 59 -0.95 1.63 5.45
N PHE A 60 0.36 1.54 5.16
CA PHE A 60 1.28 0.68 5.91
C PHE A 60 1.45 1.21 7.34
N GLY A 61 1.68 2.52 7.51
CA GLY A 61 1.74 3.17 8.82
C GLY A 61 0.46 2.99 9.65
N VAL A 62 -0.71 3.16 9.01
CA VAL A 62 -2.02 2.86 9.62
C VAL A 62 -2.10 1.39 10.06
N GLY A 63 -1.75 0.47 9.16
CA GLY A 63 -1.79 -0.98 9.43
C GLY A 63 -0.85 -1.39 10.57
N PHE A 64 0.33 -0.79 10.65
CA PHE A 64 1.30 -0.99 11.72
C PHE A 64 0.73 -0.56 13.08
N SER A 65 0.19 0.65 13.18
CA SER A 65 -0.38 1.15 14.44
C SER A 65 -1.65 0.41 14.86
N LEU A 66 -2.48 -0.06 13.92
CA LEU A 66 -3.60 -0.95 14.22
C LEU A 66 -3.11 -2.29 14.77
N MET A 67 -2.06 -2.88 14.19
CA MET A 67 -1.46 -4.11 14.70
C MET A 67 -0.90 -3.92 16.10
N LEU A 68 -0.28 -2.77 16.41
CA LEU A 68 0.19 -2.45 17.76
C LEU A 68 -0.95 -2.44 18.78
N LYS A 69 -2.08 -1.79 18.46
CA LYS A 69 -3.27 -1.81 19.32
C LYS A 69 -3.78 -3.25 19.53
N THR A 70 -3.87 -4.04 18.47
CA THR A 70 -4.31 -5.45 18.57
C THR A 70 -3.34 -6.31 19.37
N ALA A 71 -2.03 -6.10 19.25
CA ALA A 71 -1.02 -6.84 19.98
C ALA A 71 -0.98 -6.46 21.47
N ALA A 72 -1.13 -5.18 21.79
CA ALA A 72 -1.19 -4.71 23.16
C ALA A 72 -2.38 -5.29 23.94
N ALA A 73 -3.49 -5.57 23.24
CA ALA A 73 -4.66 -6.21 23.82
C ALA A 73 -4.55 -7.75 23.97
N ARG A 74 -3.47 -8.38 23.48
CA ARG A 74 -3.35 -9.86 23.42
C ARG A 74 -2.08 -10.41 24.06
N THR A 75 -1.06 -9.58 24.26
CA THR A 75 0.27 -10.01 24.69
C THR A 75 0.94 -8.91 25.51
N ASP A 76 1.78 -9.29 26.47
CA ASP A 76 2.54 -8.35 27.31
C ASP A 76 3.68 -7.66 26.54
N ARG A 77 4.14 -8.27 25.44
CA ARG A 77 5.26 -7.79 24.61
C ARG A 77 4.81 -7.46 23.18
N PRO A 78 3.93 -6.47 22.98
CA PRO A 78 3.38 -6.17 21.66
C PRO A 78 4.46 -5.81 20.64
N ARG A 79 5.47 -5.04 21.04
CA ARG A 79 6.56 -4.59 20.16
C ARG A 79 7.37 -5.74 19.55
N LEU A 80 7.50 -6.88 20.24
CA LEU A 80 8.14 -8.07 19.69
C LEU A 80 7.33 -8.69 18.54
N VAL A 81 6.00 -8.61 18.61
CA VAL A 81 5.11 -9.05 17.52
C VAL A 81 5.34 -8.19 16.28
N LEU A 82 5.47 -6.86 16.46
CA LEU A 82 5.76 -5.95 15.33
C LEU A 82 7.17 -6.16 14.77
N LEU A 83 8.17 -6.35 15.63
CA LEU A 83 9.54 -6.68 15.21
C LEU A 83 9.54 -7.94 14.33
N ARG A 84 8.96 -9.04 14.80
CA ARG A 84 8.84 -10.29 14.01
C ARG A 84 8.12 -10.05 12.69
N ARG A 85 6.99 -9.34 12.72
CA ARG A 85 6.23 -9.02 11.50
C ARG A 85 7.08 -8.30 10.46
N LEU A 86 7.89 -7.33 10.89
CA LEU A 86 8.79 -6.57 10.03
C LEU A 86 9.98 -7.41 9.55
N LEU A 87 10.57 -8.25 10.41
CA LEU A 87 11.65 -9.16 10.02
C LEU A 87 11.18 -10.20 9.00
N VAL A 88 9.98 -10.76 9.16
CA VAL A 88 9.40 -11.68 8.17
C VAL A 88 9.12 -10.94 6.87
N LEU A 89 8.62 -9.70 6.94
CA LEU A 89 8.41 -8.89 5.74
C LEU A 89 9.74 -8.57 5.04
N LEU A 90 10.79 -8.28 5.80
CA LEU A 90 12.15 -8.07 5.28
C LEU A 90 12.66 -9.33 4.58
N ALA A 91 12.48 -10.51 5.19
CA ALA A 91 12.88 -11.77 4.58
C ALA A 91 12.13 -12.05 3.27
N ILE A 92 10.82 -11.79 3.23
CA ILE A 92 10.01 -11.90 2.00
C ILE A 92 10.51 -10.92 0.94
N GLY A 93 10.78 -9.67 1.32
CA GLY A 93 11.29 -8.64 0.43
C GLY A 93 12.67 -8.98 -0.14
N LEU A 94 13.61 -9.42 0.71
CA LEU A 94 14.94 -9.85 0.26
C LEU A 94 14.85 -11.05 -0.69
N LEU A 95 14.00 -12.03 -0.39
CA LEU A 95 13.78 -13.17 -1.28
C LEU A 95 13.21 -12.73 -2.63
N HIS A 96 12.22 -11.83 -2.62
CA HIS A 96 11.63 -11.26 -3.83
C HIS A 96 12.66 -10.45 -4.63
N MET A 97 13.49 -9.67 -3.96
CA MET A 97 14.56 -8.87 -4.55
C MET A 97 15.63 -9.74 -5.22
N MET A 98 16.01 -10.83 -4.57
CA MET A 98 17.03 -11.76 -5.07
C MET A 98 16.52 -12.67 -6.19
N LEU A 99 15.27 -13.13 -6.11
CA LEU A 99 14.73 -14.13 -7.04
C LEU A 99 13.95 -13.53 -8.22
N LEU A 100 13.29 -12.39 -8.04
CA LEU A 100 12.33 -11.87 -9.01
C LEU A 100 12.69 -10.48 -9.54
N TRP A 101 12.86 -9.47 -8.67
CA TRP A 101 13.03 -8.09 -9.12
C TRP A 101 13.75 -7.18 -8.13
N ARG A 102 14.81 -6.49 -8.58
CA ARG A 102 15.71 -5.68 -7.73
C ARG A 102 15.08 -4.40 -7.15
N GLY A 103 13.95 -3.92 -7.67
CA GLY A 103 13.28 -2.68 -7.23
C GLY A 103 12.28 -2.85 -6.07
N ASP A 104 12.39 -3.91 -5.26
CA ASP A 104 11.37 -4.30 -4.29
C ASP A 104 11.09 -3.25 -3.20
N ILE A 105 9.81 -2.88 -3.08
CA ILE A 105 9.36 -1.91 -2.07
C ILE A 105 9.18 -2.54 -0.69
N LEU A 106 8.98 -3.87 -0.61
CA LEU A 106 8.78 -4.55 0.67
C LEU A 106 10.02 -4.45 1.56
N THR A 107 11.20 -4.57 0.97
CA THR A 107 12.49 -4.41 1.65
C THR A 107 12.60 -2.99 2.24
N ILE A 108 12.34 -1.95 1.44
CA ILE A 108 12.35 -0.55 1.89
C ILE A 108 11.35 -0.35 3.04
N TYR A 109 10.13 -0.87 2.88
CA TYR A 109 9.08 -0.74 3.89
C TYR A 109 9.41 -1.47 5.19
N ALA A 110 10.06 -2.63 5.11
CA ALA A 110 10.48 -3.37 6.28
C ALA A 110 11.61 -2.64 7.03
N VAL A 111 12.61 -2.13 6.31
CA VAL A 111 13.73 -1.36 6.89
C VAL A 111 13.22 -0.07 7.54
N VAL A 112 12.45 0.75 6.82
CA VAL A 112 11.86 1.98 7.37
C VAL A 112 10.92 1.63 8.53
N GLY A 113 10.18 0.53 8.44
CA GLY A 113 9.38 0.01 9.53
C GLY A 113 10.19 -0.28 10.80
N LEU A 114 11.36 -0.90 10.65
CA LEU A 114 12.26 -1.26 11.75
C LEU A 114 12.96 -0.04 12.36
N VAL A 115 13.44 0.87 11.51
CA VAL A 115 14.29 2.00 11.92
C VAL A 115 13.44 3.21 12.36
N VAL A 116 12.23 3.38 11.83
CA VAL A 116 11.42 4.58 12.07
C VAL A 116 10.12 4.23 12.80
N LEU A 117 9.29 3.35 12.24
CA LEU A 117 7.97 3.07 12.85
C LEU A 117 8.10 2.38 14.20
N LEU A 118 8.97 1.37 14.33
CA LEU A 118 9.13 0.64 15.57
C LEU A 118 9.64 1.57 16.71
N PRO A 119 10.75 2.32 16.54
CA PRO A 119 11.18 3.38 17.48
C PRO A 119 10.10 4.41 17.81
N SER A 120 9.26 4.79 16.84
CA SER A 120 8.18 5.74 17.10
C SER A 120 7.16 5.25 18.13
N THR A 121 7.09 3.94 18.43
CA THR A 121 6.15 3.37 19.42
C THR A 121 6.51 3.65 20.87
N TRP A 122 7.74 4.12 21.13
CA TRP A 122 8.18 4.58 22.45
C TRP A 122 8.07 6.10 22.61
N LEU A 123 7.89 6.84 21.51
CA LEU A 123 7.82 8.29 21.52
C LEU A 123 6.40 8.80 21.84
N PRO A 124 6.27 9.94 22.56
CA PRO A 124 5.00 10.62 22.74
C PRO A 124 4.47 11.17 21.42
N ARG A 125 3.16 11.42 21.34
CA ARG A 125 2.49 11.82 20.08
C ARG A 125 3.10 13.07 19.45
N TRP A 126 3.40 14.09 20.24
CA TRP A 126 3.99 15.34 19.75
C TRP A 126 5.36 15.12 19.09
N ALA A 127 6.21 14.27 19.67
CA ALA A 127 7.53 13.98 19.11
C ALA A 127 7.41 13.27 17.75
N VAL A 128 6.42 12.38 17.62
CA VAL A 128 6.12 11.73 16.33
C VAL A 128 5.58 12.72 15.30
N VAL A 129 4.78 13.71 15.71
CA VAL A 129 4.32 14.80 14.82
C VAL A 129 5.49 15.63 14.32
N VAL A 130 6.38 16.07 15.22
CA VAL A 130 7.58 16.82 14.85
C VAL A 130 8.46 16.02 13.91
N LEU A 131 8.73 14.76 14.24
CA LEU A 131 9.54 13.86 13.39
C LEU A 131 8.91 13.65 12.01
N ALA A 132 7.59 13.43 11.95
CA ALA A 132 6.89 13.30 10.67
C ALA A 132 6.97 14.59 9.84
N GLY A 133 6.85 15.76 10.48
CA GLY A 133 6.99 17.07 9.81
C GLY A 133 8.40 17.29 9.26
N VAL A 134 9.43 17.03 10.05
CA VAL A 134 10.84 17.14 9.62
C VAL A 134 11.11 16.22 8.43
N LEU A 135 10.70 14.94 8.51
CA LEU A 135 10.91 13.96 7.45
C LEU A 135 10.05 14.23 6.20
N LEU A 136 8.99 15.03 6.32
CA LEU A 136 8.17 15.46 5.19
C LEU A 136 8.80 16.66 4.47
N VAL A 137 9.32 17.64 5.22
CA VAL A 137 9.84 18.90 4.68
C VAL A 137 11.28 18.75 4.18
N ALA A 138 12.14 18.02 4.89
CA ALA A 138 13.56 17.91 4.52
C ALA A 138 13.76 17.38 3.08
N PRO A 139 13.09 16.30 2.63
CA PRO A 139 13.26 15.80 1.26
C PRO A 139 12.81 16.81 0.20
N LEU A 140 11.79 17.63 0.53
CA LEU A 140 11.31 18.69 -0.36
C LEU A 140 12.27 19.88 -0.41
N ALA A 141 12.96 20.19 0.70
CA ALA A 141 13.93 21.27 0.74
C ALA A 141 15.23 20.96 -0.03
N PHE A 142 15.57 19.67 -0.16
CA PHE A 142 16.80 19.20 -0.82
C PHE A 142 16.54 18.48 -2.16
N ASP A 143 15.34 18.64 -2.73
CA ASP A 143 14.92 18.03 -4.00
C ASP A 143 15.21 16.52 -4.11
N MET A 144 15.00 15.81 -3.00
CA MET A 144 15.23 14.37 -2.92
C MET A 144 14.08 13.58 -3.54
N ASN A 145 14.37 12.35 -3.98
CA ASN A 145 13.36 11.49 -4.59
C ASN A 145 12.18 11.18 -3.63
N GLY A 146 11.02 10.83 -4.21
CA GLY A 146 9.81 10.55 -3.44
C GLY A 146 9.91 9.33 -2.51
N VAL A 147 10.90 8.44 -2.69
CA VAL A 147 11.13 7.29 -1.79
C VAL A 147 11.59 7.76 -0.40
N VAL A 148 12.26 8.90 -0.30
CA VAL A 148 12.69 9.48 0.99
C VAL A 148 11.49 9.99 1.81
N LEU A 149 10.30 10.12 1.21
CA LEU A 149 9.06 10.48 1.92
C LEU A 149 8.40 9.30 2.66
N VAL A 150 8.84 8.05 2.43
CA VAL A 150 8.26 6.86 3.09
C VAL A 150 8.24 6.97 4.61
N PRO A 151 9.35 7.33 5.29
CA PRO A 151 9.35 7.49 6.74
C PRO A 151 8.30 8.49 7.23
N ALA A 152 8.17 9.64 6.57
CA ALA A 152 7.19 10.66 6.93
C ALA A 152 5.75 10.13 6.80
N LEU A 153 5.44 9.49 5.67
CA LEU A 153 4.11 8.94 5.39
C LEU A 153 3.76 7.78 6.31
N PHE A 154 4.72 6.94 6.66
CA PHE A 154 4.56 5.90 7.66
C PHE A 154 4.19 6.49 9.02
N LEU A 155 4.92 7.53 9.47
CA LEU A 155 4.62 8.21 10.73
C LEU A 155 3.26 8.92 10.69
N LEU A 156 2.91 9.60 9.58
CA LEU A 156 1.59 10.20 9.38
C LEU A 156 0.48 9.15 9.48
N GLY A 157 0.63 7.99 8.83
CA GLY A 157 -0.31 6.89 8.92
C GLY A 157 -0.45 6.36 10.35
N SER A 158 0.67 6.23 11.06
CA SER A 158 0.70 5.88 12.48
C SER A 158 -0.04 6.91 13.34
N LEU A 159 0.14 8.21 13.08
CA LEU A 159 -0.51 9.31 13.79
C LEU A 159 -2.03 9.30 13.57
N LEU A 160 -2.52 9.06 12.34
CA LEU A 160 -3.95 8.93 12.05
C LEU A 160 -4.61 7.89 12.96
N THR A 161 -3.94 6.75 13.18
CA THR A 161 -4.42 5.72 14.12
C THR A 161 -4.28 6.16 15.58
N ARG A 162 -3.19 6.83 15.98
CA ARG A 162 -2.99 7.30 17.36
C ARG A 162 -3.99 8.38 17.79
N TYR A 163 -4.44 9.22 16.86
CA TYR A 163 -5.47 10.25 17.07
C TYR A 163 -6.90 9.74 16.86
N GLY A 164 -7.08 8.44 16.62
CA GLY A 164 -8.41 7.85 16.50
C GLY A 164 -9.16 8.25 15.21
N VAL A 165 -8.46 8.68 14.17
CA VAL A 165 -9.07 9.04 12.88
C VAL A 165 -9.59 7.77 12.20
N THR A 166 -8.88 6.65 12.32
CA THR A 166 -9.27 5.35 11.75
C THR A 166 -10.63 4.84 12.26
N GLU A 167 -10.96 5.10 13.52
CA GLU A 167 -12.21 4.74 14.19
C GLU A 167 -13.35 5.72 13.88
N ARG A 168 -13.03 6.84 13.22
CA ARG A 168 -13.96 7.89 12.82
C ARG A 168 -14.07 8.05 11.31
N LEU A 169 -13.40 7.20 10.52
CA LEU A 169 -13.49 7.21 9.06
C LEU A 169 -14.93 7.20 8.56
N ASP A 170 -15.82 6.53 9.31
CA ASP A 170 -17.24 6.43 8.99
C ASP A 170 -18.10 7.66 9.28
N ARG A 171 -17.61 8.53 10.16
CA ARG A 171 -18.32 9.73 10.63
C ARG A 171 -17.84 11.01 9.99
N ILE A 172 -16.64 11.00 9.40
CA ILE A 172 -16.05 12.17 8.75
C ILE A 172 -16.59 12.30 7.33
N THR A 173 -17.04 13.50 6.96
CA THR A 173 -17.37 13.84 5.58
C THR A 173 -16.09 14.21 4.83
N TRP A 174 -15.70 13.39 3.85
CA TRP A 174 -14.41 13.51 3.17
C TRP A 174 -14.40 14.48 1.98
N TRP A 175 -15.56 14.86 1.44
CA TRP A 175 -15.66 15.76 0.28
C TRP A 175 -14.91 17.10 0.44
N PRO A 176 -14.98 17.82 1.58
CA PRO A 176 -14.20 19.04 1.76
C PRO A 176 -12.69 18.81 1.67
N ALA A 177 -12.18 17.74 2.31
CA ALA A 177 -10.77 17.39 2.22
C ALA A 177 -10.36 17.01 0.79
N THR A 178 -11.20 16.26 0.07
CA THR A 178 -11.00 15.95 -1.35
C THR A 178 -10.84 17.21 -2.18
N LEU A 179 -11.73 18.20 -2.00
CA LEU A 179 -11.68 19.47 -2.73
C LEU A 179 -10.42 20.27 -2.38
N VAL A 180 -10.05 20.37 -1.10
CA VAL A 180 -8.82 21.06 -0.68
C VAL A 180 -7.59 20.44 -1.34
N PHE A 181 -7.43 19.11 -1.25
CA PHE A 181 -6.30 18.43 -1.88
C PHE A 181 -6.31 18.57 -3.41
N ALA A 182 -7.48 18.46 -4.05
CA ALA A 182 -7.60 18.59 -5.50
C ALA A 182 -7.26 20.01 -5.98
N VAL A 183 -7.75 21.04 -5.29
CA VAL A 183 -7.47 22.44 -5.62
C VAL A 183 -5.98 22.75 -5.45
N LEU A 184 -5.36 22.28 -4.36
CA LEU A 184 -3.92 22.47 -4.13
C LEU A 184 -3.06 21.66 -5.12
N ALA A 185 -3.55 20.52 -5.60
CA ALA A 185 -2.82 19.71 -6.58
C ALA A 185 -2.68 20.39 -7.94
N VAL A 186 -3.60 21.29 -8.33
CA VAL A 186 -3.55 22.01 -9.61
C VAL A 186 -2.30 22.90 -9.75
N PRO A 187 -2.04 23.88 -8.86
CA PRO A 187 -0.84 24.70 -8.95
C PRO A 187 0.45 23.88 -8.76
N ALA A 188 0.42 22.82 -7.95
CA ALA A 188 1.56 21.92 -7.79
C ALA A 188 1.87 21.14 -9.09
N ALA A 189 0.85 20.67 -9.81
CA ALA A 189 1.00 20.01 -11.10
C ALA A 189 1.49 20.97 -12.19
N TRP A 190 1.02 22.22 -12.16
CA TRP A 190 1.54 23.27 -13.04
C TRP A 190 3.02 23.58 -12.72
N ALA A 191 3.39 23.70 -11.45
CA ALA A 191 4.79 23.88 -11.05
C ALA A 191 5.66 22.68 -11.47
N GLN A 192 5.14 21.46 -11.35
CA GLN A 192 5.78 20.24 -11.83
C GLN A 192 6.02 20.27 -13.34
N SER A 193 5.04 20.70 -14.16
CA SER A 193 5.22 20.80 -15.62
C SER A 193 6.25 21.85 -16.02
N ASN A 194 6.46 22.85 -15.17
CA ASN A 194 7.51 23.85 -15.33
C ASN A 194 8.83 23.45 -14.65
N GLN A 195 8.99 22.18 -14.27
CA GLN A 195 10.20 21.62 -13.67
C GLN A 195 10.68 22.38 -12.42
N VAL A 196 9.75 22.95 -11.65
CA VAL A 196 10.07 23.61 -10.37
C VAL A 196 10.59 22.55 -9.38
N PRO A 197 11.71 22.79 -8.69
CA PRO A 197 12.23 21.86 -7.69
C PRO A 197 11.19 21.47 -6.65
N ALA A 198 11.20 20.20 -6.23
CA ALA A 198 10.25 19.58 -5.30
C ALA A 198 8.77 19.58 -5.72
N ALA A 199 8.38 20.28 -6.79
CA ALA A 199 6.99 20.33 -7.24
C ALA A 199 6.46 18.95 -7.65
N PHE A 200 7.33 18.08 -8.16
CA PHE A 200 7.01 16.69 -8.45
C PHE A 200 6.48 15.96 -7.20
N ALA A 201 7.24 16.00 -6.11
CA ALA A 201 6.90 15.33 -4.86
C ALA A 201 5.64 15.95 -4.21
N VAL A 202 5.54 17.27 -4.22
CA VAL A 202 4.36 18.00 -3.69
C VAL A 202 3.09 17.64 -4.49
N ALA A 203 3.15 17.66 -5.82
CA ALA A 203 2.03 17.28 -6.67
C ALA A 203 1.60 15.83 -6.43
N GLY A 204 2.57 14.92 -6.26
CA GLY A 204 2.32 13.52 -5.92
C GLY A 204 1.60 13.35 -4.60
N LEU A 205 2.07 14.03 -3.54
CA LEU A 205 1.45 13.99 -2.20
C LEU A 205 0.03 14.56 -2.19
N LEU A 206 -0.17 15.72 -2.82
CA LEU A 206 -1.49 16.37 -2.88
C LEU A 206 -2.48 15.53 -3.68
N THR A 207 -2.06 14.96 -4.80
CA THR A 207 -2.91 14.07 -5.58
C THR A 207 -3.23 12.78 -4.82
N ALA A 208 -2.25 12.19 -4.13
CA ALA A 208 -2.50 11.04 -3.27
C ALA A 208 -3.53 11.35 -2.18
N GLY A 209 -3.44 12.52 -1.56
CA GLY A 209 -4.43 13.03 -0.61
C GLY A 209 -5.82 13.14 -1.23
N ALA A 210 -5.92 13.74 -2.43
CA ALA A 210 -7.18 13.86 -3.17
C ALA A 210 -7.77 12.48 -3.48
N TYR A 211 -6.96 11.51 -3.89
CA TYR A 211 -7.41 10.15 -4.18
C TYR A 211 -7.90 9.41 -2.93
N VAL A 212 -7.18 9.51 -1.80
CA VAL A 212 -7.59 8.87 -0.55
C VAL A 212 -8.90 9.47 -0.04
N CYS A 213 -8.98 10.80 0.07
CA CYS A 213 -10.19 11.47 0.53
C CYS A 213 -11.36 11.27 -0.45
N GLY A 214 -11.10 11.33 -1.75
CA GLY A 214 -12.10 11.10 -2.80
C GLY A 214 -12.66 9.69 -2.75
N MET A 215 -11.81 8.67 -2.65
CA MET A 215 -12.24 7.29 -2.47
C MET A 215 -13.07 7.14 -1.19
N LEU A 216 -12.61 7.67 -0.05
CA LEU A 216 -13.37 7.63 1.21
C LEU A 216 -14.73 8.31 1.11
N ALA A 217 -14.84 9.41 0.34
CA ALA A 217 -16.11 10.09 0.07
C ALA A 217 -17.02 9.26 -0.84
N LEU A 218 -16.49 8.69 -1.93
CA LEU A 218 -17.24 7.85 -2.87
C LEU A 218 -17.74 6.55 -2.21
N LEU A 219 -17.00 6.00 -1.25
CA LEU A 219 -17.44 4.86 -0.47
C LEU A 219 -18.71 5.13 0.37
N ARG A 220 -19.10 6.40 0.53
CA ARG A 220 -20.36 6.83 1.20
C ARG A 220 -21.53 7.03 0.25
N THR A 221 -21.30 7.01 -1.06
CA THR A 221 -22.37 7.17 -2.04
C THR A 221 -22.91 5.80 -2.48
N PRO A 222 -23.98 5.74 -3.31
CA PRO A 222 -24.46 4.47 -3.87
C PRO A 222 -23.38 3.67 -4.62
N LEU A 223 -22.36 4.35 -5.16
CA LEU A 223 -21.22 3.73 -5.84
C LEU A 223 -20.32 2.92 -4.88
N GLY A 224 -20.38 3.22 -3.58
CA GLY A 224 -19.50 2.60 -2.58
C GLY A 224 -19.59 1.08 -2.54
N ARG A 225 -20.78 0.49 -2.79
CA ARG A 225 -20.94 -0.98 -2.86
C ARG A 225 -20.15 -1.58 -4.02
N ALA A 226 -20.23 -0.97 -5.20
CA ALA A 226 -19.51 -1.41 -6.38
C ALA A 226 -18.00 -1.26 -6.19
N LEU A 227 -17.55 -0.11 -5.69
CA LEU A 227 -16.14 0.15 -5.40
C LEU A 227 -15.57 -0.84 -4.38
N GLN A 228 -16.30 -1.14 -3.30
CA GLN A 228 -15.88 -2.17 -2.34
C GLN A 228 -15.84 -3.56 -2.98
N ALA A 229 -16.84 -3.92 -3.78
CA ALA A 229 -16.84 -5.20 -4.46
C ALA A 229 -15.63 -5.34 -5.39
N VAL A 230 -15.21 -4.27 -6.06
CA VAL A 230 -14.03 -4.27 -6.93
C VAL A 230 -12.74 -4.33 -6.11
N PHE A 231 -12.50 -3.35 -5.23
CA PHE A 231 -11.18 -3.15 -4.63
C PHE A 231 -10.93 -3.93 -3.34
N ALA A 232 -11.95 -4.20 -2.52
CA ALA A 232 -11.72 -4.82 -1.21
C ALA A 232 -11.12 -6.24 -1.31
N PRO A 233 -11.51 -7.13 -2.26
CA PRO A 233 -10.83 -8.41 -2.43
C PRO A 233 -9.35 -8.27 -2.74
N LEU A 234 -9.00 -7.32 -3.62
CA LEU A 234 -7.60 -7.05 -3.99
C LEU A 234 -6.78 -6.57 -2.79
N GLY A 235 -7.33 -5.64 -2.00
CA GLY A 235 -6.64 -5.09 -0.83
C GLY A 235 -6.58 -6.05 0.37
N ARG A 236 -7.54 -6.97 0.51
CA ARG A 236 -7.49 -8.05 1.52
C ARG A 236 -6.36 -9.04 1.27
N MET A 237 -5.90 -9.13 0.02
CA MET A 237 -4.83 -10.01 -0.44
C MET A 237 -3.66 -9.18 -1.02
N ALA A 238 -3.39 -8.00 -0.46
CA ALA A 238 -2.44 -7.05 -1.02
C ALA A 238 -1.01 -7.60 -1.18
N LEU A 239 -0.51 -8.41 -0.23
CA LEU A 239 0.83 -9.00 -0.30
C LEU A 239 0.87 -10.14 -1.33
N THR A 240 -0.15 -10.99 -1.34
CA THR A 240 -0.29 -12.04 -2.37
C THR A 240 -0.37 -11.42 -3.77
N ASN A 241 -1.20 -10.40 -3.94
CA ASN A 241 -1.40 -9.73 -5.22
C ASN A 241 -0.17 -8.91 -5.64
N TYR A 242 0.56 -8.30 -4.71
CA TYR A 242 1.83 -7.64 -5.02
C TYR A 242 2.87 -8.63 -5.57
N LEU A 243 3.11 -9.74 -4.87
CA LEU A 243 4.12 -10.73 -5.27
C LEU A 243 3.73 -11.45 -6.57
N SER A 244 2.46 -11.87 -6.68
CA SER A 244 1.97 -12.51 -7.91
C SER A 244 1.94 -11.55 -9.10
N ALA A 245 1.74 -10.24 -8.89
CA ALA A 245 1.81 -9.27 -9.98
C ALA A 245 3.22 -9.24 -10.59
N THR A 246 4.29 -9.24 -9.78
CA THR A 246 5.66 -9.32 -10.30
C THR A 246 5.85 -10.57 -11.17
N VAL A 247 5.43 -11.74 -10.68
CA VAL A 247 5.54 -13.00 -11.43
C VAL A 247 4.76 -12.95 -12.74
N LEU A 248 3.53 -12.42 -12.71
CA LEU A 248 2.68 -12.32 -13.91
C LEU A 248 3.25 -11.33 -14.93
N VAL A 249 3.81 -10.20 -14.49
CA VAL A 249 4.46 -9.24 -15.39
C VAL A 249 5.71 -9.87 -16.04
N LEU A 250 6.56 -10.55 -15.26
CA LEU A 250 7.73 -11.25 -15.80
C LEU A 250 7.33 -12.33 -16.80
N LEU A 251 6.30 -13.12 -16.49
CA LEU A 251 5.77 -14.14 -17.39
C LEU A 251 5.24 -13.53 -18.69
N ILE A 252 4.48 -12.43 -18.61
CA ILE A 252 3.94 -11.75 -19.79
C ILE A 252 5.07 -11.11 -20.61
N GLY A 253 6.06 -10.48 -19.96
CA GLY A 253 7.24 -9.95 -20.64
C GLY A 253 7.99 -11.04 -21.41
N TRP A 254 8.19 -12.20 -20.78
CA TRP A 254 8.80 -13.35 -21.43
C TRP A 254 7.96 -13.89 -22.61
N LEU A 255 6.63 -13.99 -22.44
CA LEU A 255 5.72 -14.50 -23.49
C LEU A 255 5.59 -13.55 -24.70
N LEU A 256 5.53 -12.24 -24.46
CA LEU A 256 5.41 -11.23 -25.52
C LEU A 256 6.74 -11.02 -26.26
N GLY A 257 7.87 -11.27 -25.58
CA GLY A 257 9.20 -10.98 -26.11
C GLY A 257 9.42 -9.50 -26.42
N GLY A 258 10.47 -9.20 -27.20
CA GLY A 258 10.81 -7.84 -27.61
C GLY A 258 11.50 -7.02 -26.51
N ALA A 259 11.46 -5.69 -26.65
CA ALA A 259 12.06 -4.76 -25.70
C ALA A 259 10.95 -4.09 -24.87
N PRO A 260 10.70 -4.50 -23.60
CA PRO A 260 9.63 -3.92 -22.79
C PRO A 260 9.76 -2.40 -22.58
N GLY A 261 10.98 -1.88 -22.67
CA GLY A 261 11.24 -0.44 -22.68
C GLY A 261 10.51 0.32 -23.80
N THR A 262 10.19 -0.32 -24.93
CA THR A 262 9.51 0.30 -26.08
C THR A 262 8.02 0.03 -26.13
N TRP A 263 7.43 -0.63 -25.13
CA TRP A 263 5.99 -0.87 -25.12
C TRP A 263 5.21 0.45 -25.17
N SER A 264 4.09 0.45 -25.90
CA SER A 264 3.18 1.60 -25.89
C SER A 264 2.46 1.70 -24.55
N GLU A 265 1.95 2.89 -24.19
CA GLU A 265 1.19 3.03 -22.95
C GLU A 265 -0.11 2.23 -22.95
N THR A 266 -0.75 2.12 -24.11
CA THR A 266 -1.91 1.24 -24.29
C THR A 266 -1.54 -0.21 -23.97
N THR A 267 -0.38 -0.68 -24.42
CA THR A 267 0.11 -2.04 -24.11
C THR A 267 0.29 -2.23 -22.61
N VAL A 268 0.96 -1.29 -21.94
CA VAL A 268 1.18 -1.31 -20.49
C VAL A 268 -0.15 -1.35 -19.72
N LEU A 269 -1.10 -0.51 -20.12
CA LEU A 269 -2.43 -0.45 -19.51
C LEU A 269 -3.24 -1.73 -19.73
N LEU A 270 -3.17 -2.33 -20.93
CA LEU A 270 -3.85 -3.59 -21.24
C LEU A 270 -3.26 -4.76 -20.44
N ILE A 271 -1.94 -4.82 -20.30
CA ILE A 271 -1.27 -5.83 -19.47
C ILE A 271 -1.69 -5.67 -18.00
N ALA A 272 -1.61 -4.45 -17.46
CA ALA A 272 -2.03 -4.18 -16.10
C ALA A 272 -3.51 -4.53 -15.88
N ALA A 273 -4.40 -4.14 -16.79
CA ALA A 273 -5.83 -4.47 -16.71
C ALA A 273 -6.07 -5.98 -16.74
N GLY A 274 -5.39 -6.72 -17.63
CA GLY A 274 -5.47 -8.18 -17.71
C GLY A 274 -5.05 -8.85 -16.40
N ILE A 275 -3.92 -8.45 -15.84
CA ILE A 275 -3.44 -8.93 -14.54
C ILE A 275 -4.46 -8.62 -13.44
N LEU A 276 -5.00 -7.41 -13.38
CA LEU A 276 -5.97 -7.01 -12.35
C LEU A 276 -7.27 -7.80 -12.44
N VAL A 277 -7.75 -8.10 -13.66
CA VAL A 277 -8.94 -8.94 -13.86
C VAL A 277 -8.69 -10.34 -13.31
N VAL A 278 -7.55 -10.95 -13.65
CA VAL A 278 -7.17 -12.29 -13.15
C VAL A 278 -7.03 -12.28 -11.63
N GLN A 279 -6.29 -11.33 -11.07
CA GLN A 279 -6.09 -11.20 -9.62
C GLN A 279 -7.39 -10.91 -8.88
N ARG A 280 -8.30 -10.13 -9.47
CA ARG A 280 -9.62 -9.85 -8.87
C ARG A 280 -10.50 -11.08 -8.87
N GLY A 281 -10.49 -11.87 -9.95
CA GLY A 281 -11.18 -13.16 -10.02
C GLY A 281 -10.65 -14.12 -8.97
N PHE A 282 -9.33 -14.34 -8.96
CA PHE A 282 -8.64 -15.19 -8.00
C PHE A 282 -8.91 -14.76 -6.55
N SER A 283 -8.71 -13.48 -6.23
CA SER A 283 -8.94 -12.95 -4.87
C SER A 283 -10.39 -13.14 -4.43
N GLY A 284 -11.35 -12.94 -5.34
CA GLY A 284 -12.76 -13.16 -5.07
C GLY A 284 -13.08 -14.62 -4.77
N LEU A 285 -12.60 -15.56 -5.59
CA LEU A 285 -12.83 -17.00 -5.42
C LEU A 285 -12.13 -17.55 -4.19
N TRP A 286 -10.90 -17.12 -3.94
CA TRP A 286 -10.11 -17.53 -2.78
C TRP A 286 -10.78 -17.10 -1.47
N LEU A 287 -11.21 -15.84 -1.38
CA LEU A 287 -11.80 -15.28 -0.17
C LEU A 287 -13.21 -15.81 0.15
N ARG A 288 -13.84 -16.56 -0.76
CA ARG A 288 -15.05 -17.34 -0.46
C ARG A 288 -14.76 -18.52 0.47
N HIS A 289 -13.57 -19.10 0.36
CA HIS A 289 -13.16 -20.29 1.12
C HIS A 289 -12.24 -19.94 2.30
N PHE A 290 -11.39 -18.93 2.13
CA PHE A 290 -10.33 -18.58 3.08
C PHE A 290 -10.45 -17.14 3.61
N ARG A 291 -10.01 -16.91 4.84
CA ARG A 291 -10.10 -15.60 5.54
C ARG A 291 -8.98 -14.63 5.12
N TYR A 292 -7.82 -15.18 4.76
CA TYR A 292 -6.60 -14.47 4.39
C TYR A 292 -6.08 -15.01 3.05
N GLY A 293 -5.40 -14.16 2.27
CA GLY A 293 -4.62 -14.65 1.13
C GLY A 293 -3.50 -15.60 1.59
N PRO A 294 -2.95 -16.42 0.69
CA PRO A 294 -1.96 -17.43 1.03
C PRO A 294 -0.72 -16.82 1.68
N VAL A 295 -0.17 -15.74 1.12
CA VAL A 295 1.04 -15.10 1.68
C VAL A 295 0.71 -14.35 2.97
N GLU A 296 -0.44 -13.68 3.06
CA GLU A 296 -0.90 -13.02 4.28
C GLU A 296 -1.07 -14.02 5.44
N TRP A 297 -1.57 -15.22 5.13
CA TRP A 297 -1.73 -16.29 6.10
C TRP A 297 -0.37 -16.77 6.64
N LEU A 298 0.59 -17.05 5.75
CA LEU A 298 1.96 -17.43 6.12
C LEU A 298 2.64 -16.34 6.95
N TRP A 299 2.56 -15.10 6.49
CA TRP A 299 3.12 -13.95 7.19
C TRP A 299 2.54 -13.79 8.58
N ARG A 300 1.23 -14.00 8.74
CA ARG A 300 0.57 -13.94 10.04
C ARG A 300 0.96 -15.10 10.94
N TRP A 301 1.10 -16.30 10.39
CA TRP A 301 1.59 -17.45 11.14
C TRP A 301 2.99 -17.18 11.70
N ALA A 302 3.92 -16.71 10.86
CA ALA A 302 5.28 -16.37 11.29
C ALA A 302 5.30 -15.20 12.29
N THR A 303 4.43 -14.20 12.14
CA THR A 303 4.32 -13.05 13.06
C THR A 303 3.90 -13.48 14.47
N TRP A 304 2.87 -14.33 14.57
CA TRP A 304 2.28 -14.73 15.85
C TRP A 304 2.86 -16.02 16.43
N LEU A 305 3.67 -16.75 15.65
CA LEU A 305 4.18 -18.09 15.98
C LEU A 305 3.07 -19.08 16.38
N ARG A 306 1.84 -18.82 15.91
CA ARG A 306 0.66 -19.64 16.15
C ARG A 306 -0.10 -19.77 14.84
N ARG A 307 -0.44 -21.00 14.47
CA ARG A 307 -1.13 -21.29 13.21
C ARG A 307 -2.51 -20.62 13.21
N PRO A 308 -2.77 -19.64 12.33
CA PRO A 308 -4.08 -19.00 12.27
C PRO A 308 -5.08 -19.92 11.56
N SER A 309 -6.34 -19.95 12.03
CA SER A 309 -7.41 -20.59 11.26
C SER A 309 -7.68 -19.80 9.97
N ASN A 310 -7.59 -20.48 8.83
CA ASN A 310 -7.82 -19.85 7.53
C ASN A 310 -9.19 -20.18 6.93
N ALA A 311 -9.79 -21.32 7.26
CA ALA A 311 -11.18 -21.60 6.91
C ALA A 311 -12.11 -20.69 7.72
N TYR A 312 -13.21 -20.27 7.10
CA TYR A 312 -14.35 -19.82 7.89
C TYR A 312 -14.81 -21.03 8.71
N SER A 313 -14.84 -20.90 10.03
CA SER A 313 -15.55 -21.87 10.85
C SER A 313 -17.00 -21.87 10.35
N SER A 314 -17.47 -22.99 9.81
CA SER A 314 -18.90 -23.25 9.71
C SER A 314 -19.51 -22.90 11.07
N PRO A 315 -20.71 -22.31 11.15
CA PRO A 315 -21.43 -22.31 12.41
C PRO A 315 -21.70 -23.77 12.76
N SER A 316 -20.76 -24.43 13.41
CA SER A 316 -21.00 -25.73 14.01
C SER A 316 -22.08 -25.48 15.06
N SER A 317 -23.17 -26.23 14.91
CA SER A 317 -24.29 -26.38 15.82
C SER A 317 -23.88 -26.29 17.31
N PRO A 318 -24.80 -25.85 18.19
CA PRO A 318 -24.51 -25.78 19.61
C PRO A 318 -24.12 -27.16 20.12
N ARG A 319 -22.83 -27.36 20.43
CA ARG A 319 -22.42 -28.51 21.23
C ARG A 319 -22.91 -28.25 22.65
N GLY A 320 -24.08 -28.83 22.93
CA GLY A 320 -24.44 -29.47 24.19
C GLY A 320 -24.30 -28.63 25.45
N LEU A 321 -25.43 -28.07 25.89
CA LEU A 321 -25.84 -28.28 27.27
C LEU A 321 -25.98 -29.79 27.48
N VAL A 322 -25.13 -30.41 28.31
CA VAL A 322 -25.50 -31.50 29.23
C VAL A 322 -24.42 -31.57 30.33
N GLN A 323 -24.88 -31.26 31.55
CA GLN A 323 -24.39 -31.63 32.90
C GLN A 323 -23.03 -31.12 33.37
#